data_AF-A0A951XGJ0-F1
#
_entry.id   AF-A0A951XGJ0-F1
#
_cell.length_a   1.000
_cell.length_b   1.000
_cell.length_c   1.000
_cell.angle_alpha   90.00
_cell.angle_beta   90.00
_cell.angle_gamma   90.00
#
_symmetry.space_group_name_H-M   'P 1'
#
loop_
_entity.id
_entity.type
_entity.pdbx_description
1 polymer ?
#
loop_
_entity_poly.entity_id
_entity_poly.type
_entity_poly.pdbx_seq_one_letter_code
_entity_poly.pdbx_strand_id
1 'polypeptide(L)'
;MKPSDKAWLQLVAAARQAETVQDDACPHGFATRVAARALSARDNAAGSLLERFALRAVVFSGLLAVLGAAGNIAAVFPAANPGTVDNYFTADDPAAIILETAP
;
A
#
# COMPACT_ATOMS: atom_id res chain seq x y z
N MET A 1 9.42 -24.70 -19.20
CA MET A 1 8.20 -24.18 -19.86
C MET A 1 7.65 -23.05 -19.02
N LYS A 2 7.42 -21.89 -19.63
CA LYS A 2 6.83 -20.74 -18.96
C LYS A 2 5.34 -21.03 -18.68
N PRO A 3 4.74 -20.42 -17.65
CA PRO A 3 3.31 -20.60 -17.36
C PRO A 3 2.41 -20.20 -18.54
N SER A 4 2.83 -19.21 -19.33
CA SER A 4 2.20 -18.83 -20.61
C SER A 4 2.12 -19.97 -21.61
N ASP A 5 3.18 -20.80 -21.69
CA ASP A 5 3.28 -21.88 -22.66
C ASP A 5 2.33 -23.03 -22.30
N LYS A 6 2.14 -23.29 -21.00
CA LYS A 6 1.18 -24.29 -20.51
C LYS A 6 -0.26 -23.85 -20.76
N ALA A 7 -0.57 -22.58 -20.52
CA ALA A 7 -1.90 -22.03 -20.81
C ALA A 7 -2.21 -22.08 -22.32
N TRP A 8 -1.22 -21.76 -23.16
CA TRP A 8 -1.34 -21.86 -24.62
C TRP A 8 -1.62 -23.29 -25.08
N LEU A 9 -0.89 -24.28 -24.56
CA LEU A 9 -1.11 -25.69 -24.89
C LEU A 9 -2.49 -26.19 -24.47
N GLN A 10 -3.00 -25.76 -23.31
CA GLN A 10 -4.35 -26.11 -22.85
C GLN A 10 -5.42 -25.50 -23.75
N LEU A 11 -5.25 -24.24 -24.17
CA LEU A 11 -6.16 -23.58 -25.11
C LEU A 11 -6.18 -24.28 -26.47
N VAL A 12 -5.00 -24.66 -26.98
CA VAL A 12 -4.89 -25.40 -28.25
C VAL A 12 -5.52 -26.79 -28.15
N ALA A 13 -5.35 -27.49 -27.03
CA ALA A 13 -5.99 -28.79 -26.81
C ALA A 13 -7.52 -28.66 -26.75
N ALA A 14 -8.04 -27.65 -26.03
CA ALA A 14 -9.47 -27.37 -25.94
C ALA A 14 -10.06 -26.97 -27.30
N ALA A 15 -9.37 -26.13 -28.07
CA ALA A 15 -9.81 -25.73 -29.40
C ALA A 15 -9.85 -26.90 -30.40
N ARG A 16 -8.94 -27.88 -30.25
CA ARG A 16 -8.95 -29.11 -31.07
C ARG A 16 -10.04 -30.10 -30.66
N GLN A 17 -10.47 -30.08 -29.41
CA GLN A 17 -11.55 -30.94 -28.90
C GLN A 17 -12.93 -30.31 -29.09
N ALA A 18 -13.00 -29.03 -29.45
CA ALA A 18 -14.25 -28.39 -29.79
C ALA A 18 -14.81 -29.07 -31.05
N GLU A 19 -15.99 -29.67 -30.91
CA GLU A 19 -16.75 -30.24 -32.00
C GLU A 19 -16.95 -29.17 -33.08
N THR A 20 -16.72 -29.52 -34.36
CA THR A 20 -17.08 -28.68 -35.50
C THR A 20 -18.60 -28.61 -35.59
N VAL A 21 -19.17 -27.77 -34.72
CA VAL A 21 -20.53 -27.27 -34.84
C VAL A 21 -20.57 -26.56 -36.18
N GLN A 22 -21.25 -27.20 -37.14
CA GLN A 22 -21.51 -26.59 -38.45
C GLN A 22 -22.02 -25.16 -38.25
N ASP A 23 -21.66 -24.27 -39.18
CA ASP A 23 -21.94 -22.82 -39.28
C ASP A 23 -23.42 -22.41 -39.06
N ASP A 24 -24.04 -22.81 -37.95
CA ASP A 24 -25.28 -22.25 -37.47
C ASP A 24 -24.89 -21.02 -36.64
N ALA A 25 -24.83 -19.91 -37.36
CA ALA A 25 -24.63 -18.54 -36.92
C ALA A 25 -24.32 -18.41 -35.42
N CYS A 26 -23.02 -18.33 -35.09
CA CYS A 26 -22.57 -17.95 -33.76
C CYS A 26 -23.45 -16.79 -33.25
N PRO A 27 -24.13 -16.93 -32.09
CA PRO A 27 -25.15 -15.99 -31.66
C PRO A 27 -24.63 -14.56 -31.77
N HIS A 28 -25.38 -13.69 -32.44
CA HIS A 28 -24.95 -12.32 -32.69
C HIS A 28 -24.45 -11.67 -31.39
N GLY A 29 -23.18 -11.25 -31.38
CA GLY A 29 -22.52 -10.69 -30.21
C GLY A 29 -21.67 -11.66 -29.38
N PHE A 30 -21.44 -12.91 -29.80
CA PHE A 30 -20.46 -13.79 -29.15
C PHE A 30 -19.05 -13.19 -29.14
N ALA A 31 -18.58 -12.68 -30.28
CA ALA A 31 -17.29 -11.99 -30.38
C ALA A 31 -17.22 -10.80 -29.41
N THR A 32 -18.32 -10.04 -29.29
CA THR A 32 -18.45 -8.92 -28.36
C THR A 32 -18.41 -9.38 -26.90
N ARG A 33 -19.08 -10.49 -26.55
CA ARG A 33 -19.05 -11.07 -25.20
C ARG A 33 -17.67 -11.62 -24.85
N VAL A 34 -16.98 -12.24 -25.80
CA VAL A 34 -15.60 -12.73 -25.62
C VAL A 34 -14.64 -11.54 -25.45
N ALA A 35 -14.75 -10.51 -26.30
CA ALA A 35 -13.96 -9.29 -26.18
C ALA A 35 -14.20 -8.56 -24.85
N ALA A 36 -15.46 -8.42 -24.44
CA ALA A 36 -15.83 -7.83 -23.16
C ALA A 36 -15.24 -8.63 -21.99
N ARG A 37 -15.35 -9.96 -22.01
CA ARG A 37 -14.81 -10.82 -20.94
C ARG A 37 -13.28 -10.78 -20.88
N ALA A 38 -12.60 -10.73 -22.02
CA ALA A 38 -11.16 -10.59 -22.09
C ALA A 38 -10.69 -9.23 -21.56
N LEU A 39 -11.44 -8.16 -21.86
CA LEU A 39 -11.15 -6.82 -21.35
C LEU A 39 -11.35 -6.73 -19.83
N SER A 40 -12.45 -7.27 -19.30
CA SER A 40 -12.71 -7.30 -17.85
C SER A 40 -11.70 -8.14 -17.06
N ALA A 41 -11.12 -9.17 -17.67
CA ALA A 41 -10.06 -9.97 -17.02
C ALA A 41 -8.75 -9.18 -16.86
N ARG A 42 -8.48 -8.21 -17.76
CA ARG A 42 -7.27 -7.38 -17.74
C ARG A 42 -7.28 -6.36 -16.61
N ASP A 43 -8.43 -5.78 -16.30
CA ASP A 43 -8.54 -4.71 -15.29
C ASP A 43 -8.34 -5.23 -13.85
N ASN A 44 -8.69 -6.48 -13.59
CA ASN A 44 -8.55 -7.09 -12.26
C ASN A 44 -7.09 -7.40 -11.86
N ALA A 45 -6.18 -7.57 -12.83
CA ALA A 45 -4.80 -7.94 -12.54
C ALA A 45 -3.94 -6.74 -12.08
N ALA A 46 -4.19 -5.55 -12.63
CA ALA A 46 -3.41 -4.35 -12.31
C ALA A 46 -3.87 -3.69 -10.99
N GLY A 47 -5.18 -3.68 -10.71
CA GLY A 47 -5.72 -3.14 -9.45
C GLY A 47 -5.20 -3.90 -8.23
N SER A 48 -5.12 -5.23 -8.31
CA SER A 48 -4.68 -6.06 -7.18
C SER A 48 -3.22 -5.82 -6.75
N LEU A 49 -2.34 -5.33 -7.62
CA LEU A 49 -0.93 -5.10 -7.26
C LEU A 49 -0.74 -3.77 -6.54
N LEU A 50 -1.40 -2.71 -7.03
CA LEU A 50 -1.38 -1.40 -6.41
C LEU A 50 -2.04 -1.43 -5.02
N GLU A 51 -3.14 -2.17 -4.88
CA GLU A 51 -3.83 -2.35 -3.61
C GLU A 51 -2.95 -3.04 -2.57
N ARG A 52 -2.27 -4.13 -2.94
CA ARG A 52 -1.31 -4.82 -2.07
C ARG A 52 -0.11 -3.95 -1.72
N PHE A 53 0.36 -3.14 -2.67
CA PHE A 53 1.44 -2.20 -2.46
C PHE A 53 1.04 -1.09 -1.49
N ALA A 54 -0.13 -0.48 -1.68
CA ALA A 54 -0.68 0.55 -0.81
C ALA A 54 -0.86 0.05 0.62
N LEU A 55 -1.42 -1.15 0.80
CA LEU A 55 -1.57 -1.77 2.12
C LEU A 55 -0.21 -1.99 2.81
N ARG A 56 0.78 -2.48 2.07
CA ARG A 56 2.15 -2.64 2.60
C ARG A 56 2.79 -1.29 2.96
N ALA A 57 2.64 -0.29 2.11
CA ALA A 57 3.18 1.05 2.34
C ALA A 57 2.59 1.71 3.60
N VAL A 58 1.29 1.56 3.84
CA VAL A 58 0.62 2.05 5.06
C VAL A 58 1.18 1.36 6.30
N VAL A 59 1.36 0.04 6.26
CA VAL A 59 1.94 -0.72 7.38
C VAL A 59 3.38 -0.27 7.67
N PHE A 60 4.22 -0.13 6.63
CA PHE A 60 5.59 0.37 6.81
C PHE A 60 5.63 1.79 7.36
N SER A 61 4.77 2.68 6.86
CA SER A 61 4.68 4.06 7.34
C SER A 61 4.27 4.11 8.81
N GLY A 62 3.27 3.32 9.22
CA GLY A 62 2.86 3.22 10.62
C GLY A 62 3.97 2.71 11.53
N LEU A 63 4.70 1.67 11.11
CA LEU A 63 5.81 1.13 11.87
C LEU A 63 6.96 2.14 12.01
N LEU A 64 7.27 2.89 10.94
CA LEU A 64 8.29 3.93 10.96
C LEU A 64 7.88 5.10 11.87
N ALA A 65 6.60 5.49 11.86
CA ALA A 65 6.08 6.53 12.75
C ALA A 65 6.18 6.12 14.22
N VAL A 66 5.81 4.88 14.55
CA VAL A 66 5.96 4.34 15.91
C VAL A 66 7.42 4.29 16.34
N LEU A 67 8.32 3.86 15.45
CA LEU A 67 9.76 3.80 15.74
C LEU A 67 10.34 5.20 15.98
N GLY A 68 9.95 6.19 15.18
CA GLY A 68 10.34 7.59 15.35
C GLY A 68 9.81 8.19 16.66
N ALA A 69 8.56 7.89 17.01
CA ALA A 69 7.96 8.29 18.27
C ALA A 69 8.66 7.63 19.47
N ALA A 70 9.00 6.34 19.38
CA ALA A 70 9.71 5.62 20.43
C ALA A 70 11.10 6.20 20.71
N GLY A 71 11.83 6.62 19.66
CA GLY A 71 13.12 7.30 19.80
C GLY A 71 13.02 8.72 20.37
N ASN A 72 11.84 9.34 20.32
CA ASN A 72 11.60 10.73 20.75
C ASN A 72 10.41 10.84 21.72
N ILE A 73 10.24 9.86 22.62
CA ILE A 73 9.13 9.83 23.59
C ILE A 73 9.02 11.14 24.38
N ALA A 74 10.16 11.74 24.76
CA ALA A 74 10.20 13.01 25.50
C ALA A 74 9.71 14.22 24.68
N ALA A 75 9.89 14.22 23.36
CA ALA A 75 9.43 15.31 22.49
C ALA A 75 7.95 15.17 22.11
N VAL A 76 7.46 13.92 22.01
CA VAL A 76 6.05 13.63 21.71
C VAL A 76 5.17 13.74 22.95
N PHE A 77 5.70 13.40 24.13
CA PHE A 77 5.02 13.50 25.41
C PHE A 77 5.88 14.26 26.42
N PRO A 78 5.80 15.60 26.45
CA PRO A 78 6.56 16.43 27.40
C PRO A 78 6.31 16.05 28.87
N ALA A 79 5.10 15.57 29.18
CA ALA A 79 4.71 15.12 30.51
C ALA A 79 5.32 13.76 30.93
N ALA A 80 5.89 13.00 29.99
CA ALA A 80 6.55 11.72 30.29
C ALA A 80 7.96 11.92 30.86
N ASN A 81 8.51 13.14 30.82
CA ASN A 81 9.85 13.45 31.29
C ASN A 81 9.82 14.61 32.29
N PRO A 82 9.62 14.35 33.60
CA PRO A 82 9.49 15.40 34.62
C PRO A 82 10.74 16.29 34.73
N GLY A 83 11.92 15.82 34.30
CA GLY A 83 13.15 16.63 34.29
C GLY A 83 13.30 17.59 33.10
N THR A 84 12.46 17.51 32.07
CA THR A 84 12.55 18.41 30.89
C THR A 84 11.72 19.67 31.06
N VAL A 85 10.56 19.57 31.72
CA VAL A 85 9.70 20.73 32.02
C VAL A 85 10.37 21.70 32.99
N ASP A 86 11.06 21.21 34.02
CA ASP A 86 11.79 22.06 34.96
C ASP A 86 12.94 22.82 34.29
N ASN A 87 13.66 22.18 33.36
CA ASN A 87 14.76 22.82 32.63
C ASN A 87 14.28 23.86 31.59
N TYR A 88 13.09 23.70 31.00
CA TYR A 88 12.59 24.68 30.03
C TYR A 88 12.17 26.00 30.71
N PHE A 89 11.57 25.93 31.90
CA PHE A 89 11.26 27.13 32.68
C PHE A 89 12.50 27.72 33.39
N THR A 90 13.47 26.90 33.78
CA THR A 90 14.71 27.38 34.42
C THR A 90 15.69 28.01 33.41
N ALA A 91 15.74 27.51 32.17
CA ALA A 91 16.63 28.04 31.13
C ALA A 91 16.12 29.36 30.52
N ASP A 92 14.83 29.65 30.65
CA ASP A 92 14.15 30.80 30.04
C ASP A 92 13.56 31.75 31.09
N ASP A 93 14.03 31.70 32.34
CA ASP A 93 13.67 32.65 33.40
C ASP A 93 14.66 33.84 33.42
N PRO A 94 14.35 34.96 32.74
CA PRO A 94 15.20 36.15 32.76
C PRO A 94 15.26 36.80 34.15
N ALA A 95 14.29 36.54 35.05
CA ALA A 95 14.28 37.12 36.38
C ALA A 95 15.35 36.51 37.28
N ALA A 96 15.59 35.18 37.17
CA ALA A 96 16.67 34.50 37.89
C ALA A 96 18.06 35.03 37.49
N ILE A 97 18.29 35.29 36.20
CA ILE A 97 19.56 35.81 35.67
C ILE A 97 19.83 37.25 36.17
N ILE A 98 18.79 38.08 36.27
CA ILE A 98 18.91 39.46 36.77
C ILE A 98 19.18 39.48 38.29
N LEU A 99 18.62 38.53 39.04
CA LEU A 99 18.84 38.41 40.48
C LEU A 99 20.24 37.88 40.83
N GLU A 100 20.81 36.99 40.01
CA GLU A 100 22.19 36.49 40.20
C GLU A 100 23.26 37.50 39.76
N THR A 101 22.95 38.35 38.77
CA THR A 101 23.86 39.38 38.25
C THR A 101 23.76 40.72 39.00
N ALA A 102 22.84 40.84 39.96
CA ALA A 102 22.71 42.02 40.83
C ALA A 102 23.77 41.94 41.96
N PRO A 103 24.61 42.99 42.15
CA PRO A 103 25.61 43.02 43.22
C PRO A 103 25.02 43.16 44.63
#